data_AF-A0A2S6RA14-F1
#
_entry.id   AF-A0A2S6RA14-F1
#
_cell.length_a   1.000
_cell.length_b   1.000
_cell.length_c   1.000
_cell.angle_alpha   90.00
_cell.angle_beta   90.00
_cell.angle_gamma   90.00
#
_symmetry.space_group_name_H-M   'P 1'
#
loop_
_entity.id
_entity.type
_entity.pdbx_description
1 polymer ?
#
loop_
_entity_poly.entity_id
_entity_poly.type
_entity_poly.pdbx_seq_one_letter_code
_entity_poly.pdbx_strand_id
1 'polypeptide(L)'
;MDLARSTAGLYGYEEISTPIFEFTEVFKRTLGDVSDIVTKEMYTFQDKGGEWITLRPENTAGVARALISGGLSQFINHKWLQIAI
;
A
#
# COMPACT_ATOMS: atom_id res chain seq x y z
N MET A 1 -10.92 -12.28 -10.89
CA MET A 1 -9.47 -12.10 -10.74
C MET A 1 -8.72 -12.39 -12.04
N ASP A 2 -8.98 -13.51 -12.71
CA ASP A 2 -8.18 -13.94 -13.87
C ASP A 2 -8.30 -13.04 -15.10
N LEU A 3 -9.48 -12.48 -15.36
CA LEU A 3 -9.65 -11.50 -16.45
C LEU A 3 -8.78 -10.27 -16.23
N ALA A 4 -8.79 -9.68 -15.03
CA ALA A 4 -7.97 -8.52 -14.71
C ALA A 4 -6.47 -8.82 -14.82
N ARG A 5 -6.04 -10.00 -14.33
CA ARG A 5 -4.65 -10.48 -14.45
C ARG A 5 -4.23 -10.64 -15.91
N SER A 6 -5.03 -11.36 -16.69
CA SER A 6 -4.74 -11.63 -18.10
C SER A 6 -4.66 -10.34 -18.92
N THR A 7 -5.64 -9.45 -18.77
CA THR A 7 -5.65 -8.16 -19.45
C THR A 7 -4.45 -7.31 -19.05
N ALA A 8 -4.15 -7.17 -17.76
CA ALA A 8 -3.02 -6.36 -17.31
C ALA A 8 -1.66 -6.93 -17.79
N GLY A 9 -1.52 -8.26 -17.83
CA GLY A 9 -0.34 -8.92 -18.40
C GLY A 9 -0.11 -8.56 -19.88
N LEU A 10 -1.17 -8.40 -20.67
CA LEU A 10 -1.07 -7.96 -22.07
C LEU A 10 -0.48 -6.54 -22.21
N TYR A 11 -0.57 -5.70 -21.17
CA TYR A 11 -0.01 -4.34 -21.15
C TYR A 11 1.33 -4.24 -20.41
N GLY A 12 1.93 -5.37 -20.04
CA GLY A 12 3.22 -5.45 -19.35
C GLY A 12 3.16 -5.07 -17.88
N TYR A 13 2.01 -5.26 -17.23
CA TYR A 13 1.91 -5.11 -15.78
C TYR A 13 2.38 -6.37 -15.06
N GLU A 14 3.15 -6.17 -13.99
CA GLU A 14 3.57 -7.21 -13.06
C GLU A 14 2.84 -7.08 -11.74
N GLU A 15 2.59 -8.20 -11.07
CA GLU A 15 1.90 -8.17 -9.78
C GLU A 15 2.84 -7.70 -8.67
N ILE A 16 2.33 -6.84 -7.79
CA ILE A 16 3.00 -6.45 -6.55
C ILE A 16 2.14 -6.85 -5.35
N SER A 17 2.80 -7.26 -4.26
CA SER A 17 2.16 -7.49 -2.97
C SER A 17 2.84 -6.67 -1.88
N THR A 18 2.06 -5.84 -1.20
CA THR A 18 2.49 -5.05 -0.06
C THR A 18 1.90 -5.62 1.23
N PRO A 19 2.58 -5.46 2.39
CA PRO A 19 2.05 -5.88 3.68
C PRO A 19 0.64 -5.35 3.97
N ILE A 20 -0.15 -6.16 4.68
CA ILE A 20 -1.52 -5.81 5.10
C ILE A 20 -1.50 -4.76 6.24
N PHE A 21 -0.48 -4.83 7.10
CA PHE A 21 -0.23 -3.85 8.16
C PHE A 21 1.02 -3.04 7.83
N GLU A 22 0.94 -1.74 8.08
CA GLU A 22 2.06 -0.80 7.97
C GLU A 22 2.09 0.10 9.20
N PHE A 23 3.21 0.77 9.41
CA PHE A 23 3.27 1.85 10.39
C PHE A 23 2.25 2.94 10.04
N THR A 24 1.53 3.44 11.03
CA THR A 24 0.49 4.47 10.84
C THR A 24 1.00 5.72 10.13
N GLU A 25 2.28 6.05 10.30
CA GLU A 25 2.93 7.19 9.64
C GLU A 25 2.95 7.11 8.11
N VAL A 26 2.94 5.90 7.54
CA VAL A 26 2.91 5.67 6.08
C VAL A 26 1.64 6.29 5.49
N PHE A 27 0.51 6.17 6.18
CA PHE A 27 -0.79 6.65 5.71
C PHE A 27 -1.08 8.08 6.14
N LYS A 28 -0.63 8.50 7.33
CA LYS A 28 -0.84 9.88 7.82
C LYS A 28 -0.28 10.93 6.87
N ARG A 29 0.90 10.69 6.28
CA ARG A 29 1.54 11.65 5.37
C ARG A 29 0.85 11.73 4.01
N THR A 30 0.40 10.60 3.48
CA THR A 30 -0.20 10.52 2.13
C THR A 30 -1.67 10.91 2.09
N LEU A 31 -2.43 10.67 3.17
CA LEU A 31 -3.87 10.94 3.23
C LEU A 31 -4.20 12.35 3.75
N GLY A 32 -3.18 13.13 4.11
CA GLY A 32 -3.29 14.48 4.66
C GLY A 32 -3.64 14.46 6.15
N ASP A 33 -3.14 15.46 6.89
CA ASP A 33 -3.48 15.65 8.29
C ASP A 33 -5.00 15.83 8.44
N VAL A 34 -5.64 14.78 8.97
CA VAL A 34 -6.98 14.82 9.58
C VAL A 34 -8.13 15.18 8.63
N SER A 35 -8.25 14.48 7.50
CA SER A 35 -9.60 14.26 6.98
C SER A 35 -10.34 13.36 7.99
N ASP A 36 -11.34 13.90 8.67
CA ASP A 36 -12.20 13.18 9.62
C ASP A 36 -12.87 11.94 9.00
N ILE A 37 -12.96 11.89 7.67
CA ILE A 37 -13.51 10.76 6.91
C ILE A 37 -12.52 9.58 6.92
N VAL A 38 -11.25 9.82 6.58
CA VAL A 38 -10.23 8.76 6.48
C VAL A 38 -9.86 8.23 7.87
N THR A 39 -9.79 9.10 8.87
CA THR A 39 -9.39 8.73 10.22
C THR A 39 -10.39 7.80 10.90
N LYS A 40 -11.68 7.89 10.57
CA LYS A 40 -12.74 7.04 11.15
C LYS A 40 -12.80 5.63 10.56
N GLU A 41 -12.20 5.42 9.39
CA GLU A 41 -12.23 4.11 8.71
C GLU A 41 -10.91 3.33 8.85
N MET A 42 -9.83 3.98 9.33
CA MET A 42 -8.54 3.33 9.58
C MET A 42 -8.57 2.46 10.85
N TYR A 43 -8.31 1.16 10.67
CA TYR A 43 -8.10 0.25 11.79
C TYR A 43 -6.67 0.36 12.31
N THR A 44 -6.50 1.12 13.39
CA THR A 44 -5.19 1.44 13.99
C THR A 44 -5.10 0.93 15.42
N PHE A 45 -4.00 0.28 15.76
CA PHE A 45 -3.73 -0.21 17.11
C PHE A 45 -2.25 -0.21 17.43
N GLN A 46 -1.93 -0.37 18.71
CA GLN A 46 -0.56 -0.48 19.18
C GLN A 46 -0.12 -1.94 19.14
N ASP A 47 1.06 -2.20 18.59
CA ASP A 47 1.66 -3.53 18.61
C ASP A 47 2.21 -3.86 20.01
N LYS A 48 2.82 -5.05 20.17
CA LYS A 48 3.40 -5.45 21.46
C LYS A 48 4.65 -4.65 21.85
N GLY A 49 5.29 -3.96 20.90
CA GLY A 49 6.46 -3.13 21.10
C GLY A 49 6.15 -1.67 21.45
N GLY A 50 4.88 -1.27 21.36
CA GLY A 50 4.46 0.12 21.59
C GLY A 50 4.36 0.95 20.31
N GLU A 51 4.60 0.35 19.14
CA GLU A 51 4.53 1.01 17.85
C GLU A 51 3.08 1.07 17.35
N TRP A 52 2.74 2.15 16.63
CA TRP A 52 1.43 2.30 16.03
C TRP A 52 1.40 1.68 14.64
N ILE A 53 0.55 0.67 14.48
CA ILE A 53 0.32 -0.01 13.20
C ILE A 53 -1.13 0.15 12.75
N THR A 54 -1.30 0.25 11.44
CA THR A 54 -2.59 0.47 10.80
C THR A 54 -2.79 -0.59 9.73
N LEU A 55 -3.97 -1.21 9.72
CA LEU A 55 -4.42 -2.00 8.58
C LEU A 55 -4.49 -1.07 7.38
N ARG A 56 -3.85 -1.44 6.27
CA ARG A 56 -3.82 -0.59 5.09
C ARG A 56 -5.24 -0.18 4.67
N PRO A 57 -5.59 1.12 4.66
CA PRO A 57 -6.91 1.56 4.21
C PRO A 57 -7.00 1.52 2.68
N GLU A 58 -5.86 1.63 2.01
CA GLU A 58 -5.72 1.62 0.57
C GLU A 58 -4.33 1.11 0.17
N ASN A 59 -4.07 0.93 -1.13
CA ASN A 59 -2.89 0.21 -1.62
C ASN A 59 -1.73 1.10 -2.12
N THR A 60 -2.02 2.31 -2.55
CA THR A 60 -1.10 3.25 -3.19
C THR A 60 0.06 3.63 -2.27
N ALA A 61 -0.23 4.00 -1.02
CA ALA A 61 0.77 4.41 -0.04
C ALA A 61 1.76 3.27 0.28
N GLY A 62 1.26 2.03 0.37
CA GLY A 62 2.10 0.84 0.54
C GLY A 62 3.05 0.61 -0.64
N VAL A 63 2.56 0.77 -1.88
CA VAL A 63 3.38 0.65 -3.09
C VAL A 63 4.41 1.77 -3.17
N ALA A 64 4.04 3.02 -2.89
CA ALA A 64 4.96 4.14 -2.85
C ALA A 64 6.07 3.94 -1.80
N ARG A 65 5.71 3.47 -0.60
CA ARG A 65 6.67 3.12 0.46
C ARG A 65 7.60 1.99 0.03
N ALA A 66 7.09 0.99 -0.69
CA ALA A 66 7.92 -0.09 -1.23
C ALA A 66 8.92 0.40 -2.30
N LEU A 67 8.51 1.35 -3.14
CA LEU A 67 9.39 1.99 -4.13
C LEU A 67 10.50 2.82 -3.48
N ILE A 68 10.17 3.61 -2.46
CA ILE A 68 11.12 4.53 -1.81
C ILE A 68 12.04 3.80 -0.84
N SER A 69 11.47 3.01 0.08
CA SER A 69 12.18 2.44 1.23
C SER A 69 12.32 0.92 1.15
N GLY A 70 11.52 0.24 0.33
CA GLY A 70 11.54 -1.21 0.17
C GLY A 70 12.57 -1.72 -0.84
N GLY A 71 13.44 -0.84 -1.36
CA GLY A 71 14.47 -1.22 -2.33
C GLY A 71 13.89 -1.68 -3.66
N LEU A 72 12.75 -1.13 -4.10
CA LEU A 72 12.22 -1.33 -5.46
C LEU A 72 12.60 -0.17 -6.42
N SER A 73 13.47 0.74 -5.99
CA SER A 73 13.89 1.91 -6.77
C SER A 73 14.63 1.54 -8.07
N GLN A 74 15.27 0.37 -8.14
CA GLN A 74 15.82 -0.15 -9.40
C GLN A 74 14.76 -0.58 -10.42
N PHE A 75 13.50 -0.75 -10.00
CA PHE A 75 12.39 -1.20 -10.84
C PHE A 75 11.43 -0.07 -11.23
N ILE A 76 11.86 1.19 -11.16
CA ILE A 76 11.04 2.38 -11.46
C ILE A 76 10.36 2.37 -12.84
N ASN A 77 10.89 1.61 -13.81
CA ASN A 77 10.32 1.49 -15.15
C ASN A 77 9.27 0.38 -15.29
N HIS A 78 8.92 -0.33 -14.20
CA HIS A 78 7.92 -1.41 -14.22
C HIS A 78 6.52 -0.85 -14.00
N LYS A 79 5.54 -1.50 -14.62
CA LYS A 79 4.13 -1.23 -14.37
C LYS A 79 3.62 -2.24 -13.35
N TRP A 80 3.13 -1.76 -12.22
CA TRP A 80 2.68 -2.62 -11.12
C TRP A 80 1.16 -2.72 -11.08
N LEU A 81 0.66 -3.93 -10.87
CA LEU A 81 -0.73 -4.23 -10.54
C LEU A 81 -0.80 -4.82 -9.14
N GLN A 82 -1.51 -4.13 -8.23
CA GLN A 82 -1.83 -4.68 -6.92
C GLN A 82 -3.24 -5.26 -6.98
N ILE A 83 -3.38 -6.55 -6.71
CA ILE A 83 -4.67 -7.20 -6.54
C ILE A 83 -4.97 -7.24 -5.03
N ALA A 84 -6.15 -6.76 -4.64
CA ALA A 84 -6.63 -6.86 -3.27
C ALA A 84 -7.10 -8.31 -3.00
N ILE A 85 -6.88 -8.78 -1.78
CA ILE A 85 -7.40 -10.07 -1.28
C ILE A 85 -8.92 -9.98 -1.18
#